data_AF-A0A2E8GDI2-F1
#
_entry.id   AF-A0A2E8GDI2-F1
#
_cell.length_a   1.000
_cell.length_b   1.000
_cell.length_c   1.000
_cell.angle_alpha   90.00
_cell.angle_beta   90.00
_cell.angle_gamma   90.00
#
_symmetry.space_group_name_H-M   'P 1'
#
loop_
_entity.id
_entity.type
_entity.pdbx_description
1 polymer ?
#
loop_
_entity_poly.entity_id
_entity_poly.type
_entity_poly.pdbx_seq_one_letter_code
_entity_poly.pdbx_strand_id
1 'polypeptide(L)'
;MKQVYKITYPTGKIYIGKDSFGSARYMGSPDKDLINADFENLSDEVRHDYTLRKQILWESNIATEAELSAKEVEMIRKHQANDPKVGYNRWPNFTPGAMD
;
A
#
# COMPACT_ATOMS: atom_id res chain seq x y z
N MET A 1 9.44 2.30 16.25
CA MET A 1 8.05 2.82 16.20
C MET A 1 7.30 2.03 15.15
N LYS A 2 6.13 1.49 15.48
CA LYS A 2 5.31 0.72 14.54
C LYS A 2 4.48 1.65 13.71
N GLN A 3 4.38 1.41 12.41
CA GLN A 3 3.67 2.29 11.48
C GLN A 3 2.89 1.48 10.46
N VAL A 4 1.72 1.99 10.08
CA VAL A 4 1.02 1.61 8.85
C VAL A 4 1.15 2.78 7.89
N TYR A 5 1.58 2.50 6.66
CA TYR A 5 1.83 3.52 5.65
C TYR A 5 1.10 3.21 4.35
N LYS A 6 0.94 4.26 3.54
CA LYS A 6 0.44 4.21 2.17
C LYS A 6 1.53 4.68 1.20
N ILE A 7 1.77 3.91 0.17
CA ILE A 7 2.57 4.30 -1.00
C ILE A 7 1.60 4.65 -2.13
N THR A 8 1.79 5.80 -2.77
CA THR A 8 1.08 6.18 -3.99
C THR A 8 2.04 6.15 -5.18
N TYR A 9 1.61 5.48 -6.25
CA TYR A 9 2.37 5.27 -7.49
C TYR A 9 1.96 6.27 -8.59
N PRO A 10 2.80 6.49 -9.62
CA PRO A 10 2.43 7.31 -10.79
C PRO A 10 1.24 6.74 -11.57
N THR A 11 0.92 5.46 -11.40
CA THR A 11 -0.27 4.80 -11.96
C THR A 11 -1.58 5.27 -11.30
N GLY A 12 -1.50 6.08 -10.24
CA GLY A 12 -2.64 6.46 -9.40
C GLY A 12 -3.02 5.41 -8.36
N LYS A 13 -2.54 4.17 -8.50
CA LYS A 13 -2.81 3.10 -7.55
C LYS A 13 -1.99 3.25 -6.27
N ILE A 14 -2.47 2.60 -5.20
CA ILE A 14 -1.85 2.64 -3.88
C ILE A 14 -1.42 1.26 -3.38
N TYR A 15 -0.49 1.24 -2.43
CA TYR A 15 -0.16 0.07 -1.63
C TYR A 15 -0.16 0.46 -0.16
N ILE A 16 -0.75 -0.37 0.69
CA ILE A 16 -0.72 -0.22 2.14
C ILE A 16 0.14 -1.33 2.73
N GLY A 17 1.11 -0.94 3.53
CA GLY A 17 1.98 -1.85 4.25
C GLY A 17 2.21 -1.40 5.68
N LYS A 18 2.86 -2.25 6.45
CA LYS A 18 3.29 -1.97 7.81
C LYS A 18 4.80 -2.01 7.96
N ASP A 19 5.29 -1.30 8.97
CA ASP A 19 6.67 -1.29 9.40
C ASP A 19 6.74 -1.56 10.90
N SER A 20 7.36 -2.67 11.28
CA SER A 20 7.55 -3.07 12.68
C SER A 20 8.81 -2.45 13.29
N PHE A 21 9.73 -1.92 12.48
CA PHE A 21 11.10 -1.56 12.88
C PHE A 21 11.39 -0.05 12.77
N GLY A 22 10.56 0.73 12.09
CA GLY A 22 10.71 2.19 11.96
C GLY A 22 11.74 2.60 10.91
N SER A 23 11.80 1.87 9.80
CA SER A 23 12.65 2.17 8.65
C SER A 23 12.10 3.34 7.82
N ALA A 24 12.93 4.37 7.67
CA ALA A 24 12.61 5.51 6.80
C ALA A 24 12.37 5.11 5.34
N ARG A 25 13.02 4.03 4.85
CA ARG A 25 13.02 3.62 3.44
C ARG A 25 12.09 2.44 3.14
N TYR A 26 11.55 1.76 4.16
CA TYR A 26 10.74 0.57 3.91
C TYR A 26 9.39 0.95 3.27
N MET A 27 9.11 0.37 2.11
CA MET A 27 7.90 0.61 1.32
C MET A 27 7.15 -0.71 1.01
N GLY A 28 7.54 -1.80 1.65
CA GLY A 28 6.92 -3.12 1.52
C GLY A 28 7.36 -3.86 0.26
N SER A 29 6.59 -4.88 -0.10
CA SER A 29 6.91 -5.78 -1.22
C SER A 29 5.64 -6.14 -1.99
N PRO A 30 4.96 -5.15 -2.61
CA PRO A 30 3.89 -5.45 -3.56
C PRO A 30 4.42 -6.31 -4.70
N ASP A 31 3.52 -7.08 -5.32
CA ASP A 31 3.85 -7.93 -6.45
C ASP A 31 4.43 -7.11 -7.60
N LYS A 32 5.68 -7.42 -7.96
CA LYS A 32 6.43 -6.71 -9.00
C LYS A 32 5.75 -6.83 -10.37
N ASP A 33 5.12 -7.97 -10.68
CA ASP A 33 4.60 -8.23 -12.01
C ASP A 33 3.32 -7.41 -12.25
N LEU A 34 2.52 -7.21 -11.20
CA LEU A 34 1.36 -6.33 -11.23
C LEU A 34 1.74 -4.85 -11.41
N ILE A 35 2.81 -4.42 -10.75
CA ILE A 35 3.30 -3.04 -10.90
C ILE A 35 3.88 -2.84 -12.30
N ASN A 36 4.72 -3.75 -12.77
CA ASN A 36 5.33 -3.67 -14.10
C ASN A 36 4.26 -3.59 -15.20
N ALA A 37 3.22 -4.44 -15.12
CA ALA A 37 2.11 -4.43 -16.07
C ALA A 37 1.34 -3.10 -16.11
N ASP A 38 1.14 -2.44 -14.97
CA ASP A 38 0.52 -1.10 -14.98
C ASP A 38 1.49 -0.02 -15.50
N PHE A 39 2.78 -0.14 -15.19
CA PHE A 39 3.80 0.81 -15.65
C PHE A 39 3.97 0.77 -17.17
N GLU A 40 3.76 -0.37 -17.83
CA GLU A 40 3.73 -0.48 -19.30
C GLU A 40 2.69 0.44 -19.96
N ASN A 41 1.67 0.89 -19.23
CA ASN A 41 0.66 1.82 -19.73
C ASN A 41 1.00 3.30 -19.50
N LEU A 42 2.13 3.61 -18.85
CA LEU A 42 2.61 4.98 -18.64
C LEU A 42 3.50 5.41 -19.81
N SER A 43 3.60 6.72 -20.05
CA SER A 43 4.51 7.25 -21.06
C SER A 43 5.98 7.03 -20.67
N ASP A 44 6.87 6.97 -21.66
CA ASP A 44 8.31 6.83 -21.46
C ASP A 44 8.88 7.91 -20.53
N GLU A 45 8.39 9.15 -20.65
CA GLU A 45 8.85 10.23 -19.77
C GLU A 45 8.54 9.92 -18.29
N VAL A 46 7.33 9.45 -17.99
CA VAL A 46 6.95 9.08 -16.61
C VAL A 46 7.72 7.86 -16.12
N ARG A 47 7.99 6.88 -16.99
CA ARG A 47 8.76 5.69 -16.60
C ARG A 47 10.22 6.02 -16.29
N HIS A 48 10.77 7.07 -16.90
CA HIS A 48 12.14 7.54 -16.65
C HIS A 48 12.25 8.46 -15.43
N ASP A 49 11.22 9.25 -15.12
CA ASP A 49 11.18 10.13 -13.96
C ASP A 49 9.81 10.11 -13.29
N TYR A 50 9.74 9.44 -12.13
CA TYR A 50 8.54 9.37 -11.31
C TYR A 50 8.85 9.47 -9.83
N THR A 51 7.83 9.85 -9.07
CA THR A 51 7.87 9.88 -7.62
C THR A 51 6.97 8.82 -7.03
N LEU A 52 7.41 8.22 -5.93
CA LEU A 52 6.55 7.46 -5.04
C LEU A 52 6.33 8.29 -3.77
N ARG A 53 5.08 8.40 -3.33
CA ARG A 53 4.76 9.14 -2.10
C ARG A 53 4.43 8.17 -0.97
N LYS A 54 5.26 8.17 0.08
CA LYS A 54 4.98 7.48 1.36
C LYS A 54 4.24 8.42 2.31
N GLN A 55 3.13 7.95 2.88
CA GLN A 55 2.38 8.63 3.93
C GLN A 55 2.20 7.69 5.13
N ILE A 56 2.46 8.16 6.34
CA ILE A 56 2.09 7.43 7.56
C ILE A 56 0.59 7.62 7.79
N LEU A 57 -0.15 6.51 7.89
CA LEU A 57 -1.60 6.50 8.16
C LEU A 57 -1.90 6.30 9.64
N TRP A 58 -1.04 5.57 10.33
CA TRP A 58 -1.16 5.26 11.74
C TRP A 58 0.21 4.90 12.31
N GLU A 59 0.45 5.22 13.58
CA GLU A 59 1.66 4.82 14.28
C GLU A 59 1.43 4.59 15.78
N SER A 60 2.30 3.77 16.38
CA SER A 60 2.31 3.50 17.82
C SER A 60 3.67 3.01 18.30
N ASN A 61 4.03 3.42 19.52
CA ASN A 61 5.24 2.94 20.20
C ASN A 61 5.00 1.70 21.07
N ILE A 62 3.74 1.39 21.40
CA ILE A 62 3.38 0.34 22.36
C ILE A 62 2.57 -0.80 21.75
N ALA A 63 2.14 -0.66 20.50
CA ALA A 63 1.33 -1.68 19.85
C ALA A 63 2.08 -3.01 19.72
N THR A 64 1.37 -4.10 19.84
CA THR A 64 1.80 -5.46 19.53
C THR A 64 1.87 -5.68 18.01
N GLU A 65 2.50 -6.78 17.56
CA GLU A 65 2.48 -7.14 16.13
C GLU A 65 1.07 -7.48 15.63
N ALA A 66 0.22 -8.01 16.52
CA ALA A 66 -1.16 -8.33 16.22
C ALA A 66 -1.98 -7.06 15.96
N GLU A 67 -1.85 -6.05 16.82
CA GLU A 67 -2.51 -4.74 16.64
C GLU A 67 -2.02 -4.02 15.38
N LEU A 68 -0.71 -4.06 15.11
CA LEU A 68 -0.15 -3.52 13.87
C LEU A 68 -0.76 -4.20 12.64
N SER A 69 -0.85 -5.52 12.65
CA SER A 69 -1.43 -6.30 11.55
C SER A 69 -2.93 -6.05 11.39
N ALA A 70 -3.67 -5.92 12.49
CA ALA A 70 -5.09 -5.56 12.46
C ALA A 70 -5.30 -4.16 11.87
N LYS A 71 -4.44 -3.20 12.24
CA LYS A 71 -4.50 -1.83 11.71
C LYS A 71 -4.13 -1.77 10.22
N GLU A 72 -3.17 -2.58 9.77
CA GLU A 72 -2.85 -2.74 8.36
C GLU A 72 -4.08 -3.20 7.57
N VAL A 73 -4.76 -4.26 8.03
CA VAL A 73 -5.98 -4.78 7.40
C VAL A 73 -7.11 -3.74 7.37
N GLU A 74 -7.32 -3.03 8.47
CA GLU A 74 -8.28 -1.92 8.56
C GLU A 74 -7.99 -0.85 7.50
N MET A 75 -6.73 -0.43 7.38
CA MET A 75 -6.33 0.59 6.41
C MET A 75 -6.43 0.09 4.96
N ILE A 76 -6.08 -1.18 4.70
CA ILE A 76 -6.26 -1.80 3.37
C ILE A 76 -7.71 -1.72 2.93
N ARG A 77 -8.66 -2.09 3.81
CA ARG A 77 -10.10 -2.03 3.51
C ARG A 77 -10.60 -0.60 3.37
N LYS A 78 -10.24 0.28 4.32
CA LYS A 78 -10.67 1.70 4.33
C LYS A 78 -10.29 2.44 3.06
N HIS A 79 -9.13 2.14 2.50
CA HIS A 79 -8.63 2.75 1.27
C HIS A 79 -8.85 1.89 0.02
N GLN A 80 -9.54 0.75 0.16
CA GLN A 80 -9.75 -0.23 -0.91
C GLN A 80 -8.44 -0.62 -1.61
N ALA A 81 -7.31 -0.64 -0.92
CA ALA A 81 -6.01 -0.92 -1.53
C ALA A 81 -5.92 -2.36 -2.07
N ASN A 82 -6.86 -3.23 -1.70
CA ASN A 82 -7.03 -4.58 -2.20
C ASN A 82 -7.90 -4.70 -3.47
N ASP A 83 -8.65 -3.67 -3.86
CA ASP A 83 -9.32 -3.61 -5.16
C ASP A 83 -8.27 -3.44 -6.26
N PRO A 84 -8.14 -4.35 -7.24
CA PRO A 84 -7.17 -4.22 -8.33
C PRO A 84 -7.27 -2.93 -9.16
N LYS A 85 -8.42 -2.24 -9.11
CA LYS A 85 -8.63 -0.93 -9.74
C LYS A 85 -8.04 0.23 -8.92
N VAL A 86 -7.90 0.05 -7.61
CA VAL A 86 -7.47 1.09 -6.65
C VAL A 86 -6.05 0.85 -6.14
N GLY A 87 -5.64 -0.40 -5.94
CA GLY A 87 -4.36 -0.70 -5.31
C GLY A 87 -3.73 -2.05 -5.63
N TYR A 88 -2.55 -2.23 -5.05
CA TYR A 88 -1.66 -3.37 -5.24
C TYR A 88 -1.70 -4.41 -4.12
N ASN A 89 -2.44 -4.17 -3.04
CA ASN A 89 -2.68 -5.23 -2.06
C ASN A 89 -3.51 -6.33 -2.71
N ARG A 90 -3.21 -7.58 -2.37
CA ARG A 90 -4.01 -8.75 -2.78
C ARG A 90 -4.61 -9.49 -1.59
N TRP A 91 -4.19 -9.10 -0.39
CA TRP A 91 -4.76 -9.58 0.87
C TRP A 91 -5.13 -8.37 1.75
N PRO A 92 -6.27 -8.42 2.47
CA PRO A 92 -7.33 -9.44 2.35
C PRO A 92 -7.98 -9.43 0.96
N ASN A 93 -8.56 -10.56 0.54
CA ASN A 93 -9.26 -10.65 -0.75
C ASN A 93 -10.30 -9.54 -0.87
N PHE A 94 -10.39 -8.94 -2.04
CA PHE A 94 -11.40 -7.93 -2.33
C PHE A 94 -12.74 -8.59 -2.64
N THR A 95 -13.78 -8.18 -1.92
CA THR A 95 -15.16 -8.60 -2.17
C THR A 95 -15.96 -7.39 -2.64
N PRO A 96 -16.36 -7.33 -3.92
CA PRO A 96 -17.24 -6.28 -4.41
C PRO A 96 -18.54 -6.25 -3.60
N GLY A 97 -18.89 -5.11 -3.01
CA GLY A 97 -20.14 -4.94 -2.24
C GLY A 97 -20.05 -5.18 -0.73
N ALA A 98 -18.88 -5.46 -0.16
CA ALA A 98 -18.72 -5.61 1.30
C ALA A 98 -18.64 -4.27 2.07
N MET A 99 -19.07 -3.17 1.46
CA MET A 99 -19.21 -1.87 2.10
C MET A 99 -20.69 -1.52 2.16
N ASP A 100 -21.38 -2.18 3.08
CA ASP A 100 -22.64 -1.72 3.69
C ASP A 100 -22.34 -1.36 5.15
#